data_AF-A0A1Y1UVR3-F1
#
_entry.id   AF-A0A1Y1UVR3-F1
#
_cell.length_a   1.000
_cell.length_b   1.000
_cell.length_c   1.000
_cell.angle_alpha   90.00
_cell.angle_beta   90.00
_cell.angle_gamma   90.00
#
_symmetry.space_group_name_H-M   'P 1'
#
loop_
_entity.id
_entity.type
_entity.pdbx_description
1 polymer ?
#
loop_
_entity_poly.entity_id
_entity_poly.type
_entity_poly.pdbx_seq_one_letter_code
_entity_poly.pdbx_strand_id
1 'polypeptide(L)'
;MTITIINELKNDIIQQIKNRNLVDLKKFILNYNVNLKELEKYGKEDLLYISIKNDNPKEVIDYIINECKYKNVNYTINSNSSTPLGLAISRSNFEVADLLYERFDADINYGKGMNRCFPFIYKNNTFQPKQLNYLLIKGYNFNDISENIIKSMVLYFQNDLLEKIWSSIVYNNAFILKLLQQRKEQKSYSSFEWNQLLKEEKQKINISDEIYETTFNIQNWDALKLFLDYEGREQKITIFDMIEEYEVIEKVIDNEDVKTLRAISNFGYSLNYKCFNFEDLIIKSISKKNRDIWKILIKSSILSFQEKEKKILESHDTNFKKNTIEKKHHTSLPNSNLTKKSIIVNNKSLGYNDSEENDITNNIVLKNEDGINYNVKSLSFNYNLRYYNRISYIGDNIITNDNINKEFI
;
A
#
# COMPACT_ATOMS: atom_id res chain seq x y z
N MET A 1 -30.25 -34.34 37.67
CA MET A 1 -30.89 -33.69 36.51
C MET A 1 -30.39 -34.42 35.27
N THR A 2 -31.26 -34.91 34.38
CA THR A 2 -30.81 -35.55 33.14
C THR A 2 -30.20 -34.50 32.21
N ILE A 3 -29.33 -34.90 31.27
CA ILE A 3 -28.73 -34.00 30.28
C ILE A 3 -29.83 -33.24 29.50
N THR A 4 -30.95 -33.90 29.21
CA THR A 4 -32.11 -33.28 28.56
C THR A 4 -32.68 -32.11 29.37
N ILE A 5 -32.91 -32.29 30.67
CA ILE A 5 -33.45 -31.23 31.53
C ILE A 5 -32.45 -30.06 31.65
N ILE A 6 -31.14 -30.34 31.70
CA ILE A 6 -30.11 -29.29 31.71
C ILE A 6 -30.15 -28.47 30.41
N ASN A 7 -30.32 -29.12 29.26
CA ASN A 7 -30.40 -28.45 27.97
C ASN A 7 -31.68 -27.61 27.84
N GLU A 8 -32.82 -28.11 28.32
CA GLU A 8 -34.08 -27.37 28.38
C GLU A 8 -33.93 -26.10 29.24
N LEU A 9 -33.38 -26.24 30.44
CA LEU A 9 -33.11 -25.10 31.33
C LEU A 9 -32.15 -24.07 30.70
N LYS A 10 -31.11 -24.53 30.00
CA LYS A 10 -30.18 -23.64 29.27
C LYS A 10 -30.88 -22.89 28.15
N ASN A 11 -31.75 -23.56 27.40
CA ASN A 11 -32.55 -22.94 26.35
C ASN A 11 -33.47 -21.84 26.92
N ASP A 12 -34.11 -22.08 28.07
CA ASP A 12 -34.96 -21.09 28.71
C ASP A 12 -34.16 -19.84 29.12
N ILE A 13 -32.95 -20.03 29.68
CA ILE A 13 -32.05 -18.92 30.01
C ILE A 13 -31.64 -18.14 28.77
N ILE A 14 -31.36 -18.85 27.66
CA ILE A 14 -31.04 -18.20 26.39
C ILE A 14 -32.23 -17.37 25.90
N GLN A 15 -33.48 -17.83 26.08
CA GLN A 15 -34.64 -17.01 25.76
C GLN A 15 -34.72 -15.76 26.65
N GLN A 16 -34.42 -15.87 27.95
CA GLN A 16 -34.34 -14.70 28.82
C GLN A 16 -33.25 -13.70 28.39
N ILE A 17 -32.09 -14.18 27.95
CA ILE A 17 -31.01 -13.34 27.41
C ILE A 17 -31.46 -12.66 26.10
N LYS A 18 -32.21 -13.36 25.24
CA LYS A 18 -32.75 -12.77 24.01
C LYS A 18 -33.79 -11.68 24.28
N ASN A 19 -34.48 -11.73 25.42
CA ASN A 19 -35.42 -10.69 25.85
C ASN A 19 -34.73 -9.39 26.31
N ARG A 20 -33.41 -9.39 26.49
CA ARG A 20 -32.58 -8.21 26.85
C ARG A 20 -33.02 -7.48 28.13
N ASN A 21 -33.75 -8.17 29.02
CA ASN A 21 -34.21 -7.63 30.30
C ASN A 21 -33.46 -8.28 31.47
N LEU A 22 -32.56 -7.53 32.10
CA LEU A 22 -31.77 -8.00 33.24
C LEU A 22 -32.64 -8.39 34.45
N VAL A 23 -33.74 -7.68 34.69
CA VAL A 23 -34.63 -7.93 35.83
C VAL A 23 -35.31 -9.30 35.67
N ASP A 24 -35.83 -9.58 34.48
CA ASP A 24 -36.49 -10.86 34.18
C ASP A 24 -35.50 -12.02 34.21
N LEU A 25 -34.29 -11.82 33.67
CA LEU A 25 -33.22 -12.81 33.74
C LEU A 25 -32.83 -13.14 35.19
N LYS A 26 -32.62 -12.12 36.04
CA LYS A 26 -32.32 -12.31 37.47
C LYS A 26 -33.45 -13.04 38.20
N LYS A 27 -34.70 -12.64 37.93
CA LYS A 27 -35.88 -13.26 38.52
C LYS A 27 -36.00 -14.73 38.12
N PHE A 28 -35.75 -15.06 36.86
CA PHE A 28 -35.74 -16.43 36.37
C PHE A 28 -34.67 -17.27 37.08
N ILE A 29 -33.42 -16.79 37.12
CA ILE A 29 -32.31 -17.49 37.77
C ILE A 29 -32.59 -17.76 39.25
N LEU A 30 -33.15 -16.78 39.96
CA LEU A 30 -33.52 -16.91 41.38
C LEU A 30 -34.64 -17.92 41.59
N ASN A 31 -35.73 -17.84 40.81
CA ASN A 31 -36.89 -18.70 40.96
C ASN A 31 -36.57 -20.18 40.71
N TYR A 32 -35.67 -20.46 39.78
CA TYR A 32 -35.25 -21.84 39.44
C TYR A 32 -33.95 -22.26 40.13
N ASN A 33 -33.40 -21.42 41.03
CA ASN A 33 -32.15 -21.64 41.75
C ASN A 33 -31.00 -22.11 40.82
N VAL A 34 -30.83 -21.41 39.69
CA VAL A 34 -29.88 -21.82 38.66
C VAL A 34 -28.47 -21.32 38.98
N ASN A 35 -27.51 -22.23 39.03
CA ASN A 35 -26.10 -21.88 39.10
C ASN A 35 -25.54 -21.70 37.67
N LEU A 36 -25.44 -20.45 37.20
CA LEU A 36 -24.99 -20.17 35.82
C LEU A 36 -23.58 -20.70 35.53
N LYS A 37 -22.66 -20.66 36.51
CA LYS A 37 -21.31 -21.25 36.35
C LYS A 37 -21.36 -22.74 36.07
N GLU A 38 -22.21 -23.49 36.77
CA GLU A 38 -22.34 -24.93 36.55
C GLU A 38 -23.06 -25.21 35.23
N LEU A 39 -24.12 -24.45 34.93
CA LEU A 39 -24.87 -24.57 33.68
C LEU A 39 -23.98 -24.35 32.45
N GLU A 40 -23.05 -23.38 32.52
CA GLU A 40 -22.19 -23.03 31.40
C GLU A 40 -21.20 -24.14 31.00
N LYS A 41 -20.93 -25.09 31.90
CA LYS A 41 -20.14 -26.29 31.57
C LYS A 41 -20.88 -27.25 30.64
N TYR A 42 -22.20 -27.07 30.46
CA TYR A 42 -23.05 -27.93 29.64
C TYR A 42 -23.49 -27.23 28.36
N GLY A 43 -23.57 -27.99 27.27
CA GLY A 43 -24.02 -27.48 25.97
C GLY A 43 -22.90 -26.93 25.09
N LYS A 44 -23.25 -26.60 23.84
CA LYS A 44 -22.32 -26.06 22.83
C LYS A 44 -22.31 -24.54 22.77
N GLU A 45 -23.28 -23.92 23.41
CA GLU A 45 -23.58 -22.50 23.29
C GLU A 45 -23.00 -21.75 24.48
N ASP A 46 -22.14 -20.76 24.21
CA ASP A 46 -21.53 -19.91 25.23
C ASP A 46 -22.47 -18.75 25.56
N LEU A 47 -22.84 -18.59 26.84
CA LEU A 47 -23.85 -17.63 27.26
C LEU A 47 -23.40 -16.18 27.05
N LEU A 48 -22.11 -15.87 27.27
CA LEU A 48 -21.56 -14.54 27.02
C LEU A 48 -21.66 -14.18 25.53
N TYR A 49 -21.24 -15.08 24.65
CA TYR A 49 -21.31 -14.87 23.22
C TYR A 49 -22.74 -14.74 22.71
N ILE A 50 -23.67 -15.56 23.19
CA ILE A 50 -25.10 -15.39 22.88
C ILE A 50 -25.58 -14.01 23.30
N SER A 51 -25.18 -13.55 24.48
CA SER A 51 -25.59 -12.25 24.98
C SER A 51 -25.10 -11.12 24.07
N ILE A 52 -23.82 -11.12 23.70
CA ILE A 52 -23.22 -10.13 22.79
C ILE A 52 -23.84 -10.24 21.39
N LYS A 53 -24.03 -11.45 20.86
CA LYS A 53 -24.62 -11.70 19.53
C LYS A 53 -26.03 -11.12 19.40
N ASN A 54 -26.80 -11.11 20.48
CA ASN A 54 -28.15 -10.55 20.54
C ASN A 54 -28.18 -9.08 21.00
N ASP A 55 -27.07 -8.35 20.88
CA ASP A 55 -26.96 -6.93 21.23
C ASP A 55 -27.45 -6.61 22.65
N ASN A 56 -27.20 -7.51 23.61
CA ASN A 56 -27.60 -7.24 24.99
C ASN A 56 -26.93 -5.96 25.54
N PRO A 57 -27.64 -5.21 26.40
CA PRO A 57 -27.08 -4.03 27.02
C PRO A 57 -25.92 -4.39 27.95
N LYS A 58 -25.04 -3.43 28.22
CA LYS A 58 -23.80 -3.61 28.99
C LYS A 58 -24.03 -4.28 30.34
N GLU A 59 -25.13 -3.98 31.01
CA GLU A 59 -25.48 -4.51 32.33
C GLU A 59 -25.81 -6.00 32.29
N VAL A 60 -26.44 -6.48 31.21
CA VAL A 60 -26.70 -7.92 31.02
C VAL A 60 -25.39 -8.64 30.73
N ILE A 61 -24.52 -8.07 29.91
CA ILE A 61 -23.19 -8.64 29.64
C ILE A 61 -22.38 -8.75 30.93
N ASP A 62 -22.31 -7.68 31.72
CA ASP A 62 -21.60 -7.65 32.99
C ASP A 62 -22.15 -8.70 33.97
N TYR A 63 -23.47 -8.80 34.08
CA TYR A 63 -24.10 -9.81 34.92
C TYR A 63 -23.73 -11.24 34.50
N ILE A 64 -23.81 -11.56 33.20
CA ILE A 64 -23.45 -12.90 32.69
C ILE A 64 -21.99 -13.23 32.98
N ILE A 65 -21.05 -12.29 32.77
CA ILE A 65 -19.63 -12.53 33.02
C ILE A 65 -19.39 -12.87 34.50
N ASN A 66 -19.99 -12.09 35.41
CA ASN A 66 -19.81 -12.24 36.84
C ASN A 66 -20.46 -13.53 37.39
N GLU A 67 -21.69 -13.86 36.97
CA GLU A 67 -22.41 -15.03 37.46
C GLU A 67 -21.85 -16.36 36.91
N CYS A 68 -21.45 -16.39 35.64
CA CYS A 68 -20.77 -17.54 35.06
C CYS A 68 -19.33 -17.70 35.57
N LYS A 69 -18.76 -16.66 36.22
CA LYS A 69 -17.37 -16.62 36.71
C LYS A 69 -16.35 -16.93 35.62
N TYR A 70 -16.47 -16.27 34.46
CA TYR A 70 -15.49 -16.42 33.38
C TYR A 70 -14.09 -16.06 33.88
N LYS A 71 -13.12 -16.94 33.65
CA LYS A 71 -11.72 -16.72 34.06
C LYS A 71 -11.06 -15.60 33.25
N ASN A 72 -11.39 -15.52 31.97
CA ASN A 72 -11.00 -14.45 31.05
C ASN A 72 -12.02 -14.40 29.91
N VAL A 73 -11.99 -13.31 29.14
CA VAL A 73 -12.83 -13.12 27.94
C VAL A 73 -12.01 -13.23 26.64
N ASN A 74 -10.78 -13.72 26.75
CA ASN A 74 -9.84 -13.93 25.65
C ASN A 74 -9.95 -15.38 25.17
N TYR A 75 -11.06 -15.69 24.49
CA TYR A 75 -11.30 -17.01 23.91
C TYR A 75 -12.06 -16.89 22.58
N THR A 76 -12.12 -18.00 21.84
CA THR A 76 -12.92 -18.14 20.62
C THR A 76 -13.77 -19.39 20.77
N ILE A 77 -15.03 -19.36 20.35
CA ILE A 77 -15.93 -20.52 20.49
C ILE A 77 -15.60 -21.60 19.48
N ASN A 78 -15.34 -21.19 18.24
CA ASN A 78 -14.97 -22.08 17.15
C ASN A 78 -14.06 -21.35 16.15
N SER A 79 -13.64 -22.05 15.11
CA SER A 79 -12.76 -21.54 14.06
C SER A 79 -13.38 -20.45 13.18
N ASN A 80 -14.69 -20.20 13.30
CA ASN A 80 -15.43 -19.21 12.52
C ASN A 80 -15.99 -18.07 13.40
N SER A 81 -15.67 -18.04 14.69
CA SER A 81 -16.14 -17.03 15.62
C SER A 81 -15.01 -16.09 16.02
N SER A 82 -15.32 -14.80 16.13
CA SER A 82 -14.43 -13.86 16.81
C SER A 82 -14.37 -14.12 18.32
N THR A 83 -13.48 -13.39 18.95
CA THR A 83 -13.48 -13.21 20.40
C THR A 83 -14.75 -12.48 20.86
N PRO A 84 -15.16 -12.58 22.13
CA PRO A 84 -16.22 -11.74 22.69
C PRO A 84 -16.06 -10.26 22.35
N LEU A 85 -14.82 -9.73 22.47
CA LEU A 85 -14.49 -8.35 22.13
C LEU A 85 -14.66 -8.08 20.63
N GLY A 86 -14.12 -8.94 19.77
CA GLY A 86 -14.23 -8.77 18.32
C GLY A 86 -15.68 -8.83 17.83
N LEU A 87 -16.52 -9.67 18.46
CA LEU A 87 -17.96 -9.72 18.19
C LEU A 87 -18.67 -8.42 18.64
N ALA A 88 -18.34 -7.90 19.82
CA ALA A 88 -18.93 -6.63 20.28
C ALA A 88 -18.59 -5.47 19.32
N ILE A 89 -17.33 -5.42 18.85
CA ILE A 89 -16.87 -4.43 17.87
C ILE A 89 -17.56 -4.64 16.52
N SER A 90 -17.71 -5.88 16.03
CA SER A 90 -18.40 -6.16 14.75
C SER A 90 -19.85 -5.71 14.76
N ARG A 91 -20.48 -5.68 15.93
CA ARG A 91 -21.84 -5.15 16.13
C ARG A 91 -21.88 -3.65 16.44
N SER A 92 -20.73 -2.99 16.44
CA SER A 92 -20.57 -1.58 16.82
C SER A 92 -21.12 -1.25 18.22
N ASN A 93 -21.16 -2.25 19.12
CA ASN A 93 -21.59 -2.07 20.50
C ASN A 93 -20.36 -1.70 21.35
N PHE A 94 -19.93 -0.45 21.20
CA PHE A 94 -18.69 0.02 21.83
C PHE A 94 -18.78 0.08 23.35
N GLU A 95 -19.97 0.25 23.94
CA GLU A 95 -20.14 0.19 25.40
C GLU A 95 -19.82 -1.20 25.97
N VAL A 96 -20.22 -2.25 25.25
CA VAL A 96 -19.86 -3.64 25.59
C VAL A 96 -18.39 -3.90 25.27
N ALA A 97 -17.87 -3.38 24.17
CA ALA A 97 -16.45 -3.52 23.83
C ALA A 97 -15.55 -2.86 24.90
N ASP A 98 -15.91 -1.66 25.38
CA ASP A 98 -15.22 -0.96 26.46
C ASP A 98 -15.34 -1.72 27.78
N LEU A 99 -16.53 -2.27 28.11
CA LEU A 99 -16.68 -3.16 29.28
C LEU A 99 -15.69 -4.33 29.23
N LEU A 100 -15.63 -5.04 28.10
CA LEU A 100 -14.75 -6.20 27.93
C LEU A 100 -13.28 -5.80 28.01
N TYR A 101 -12.89 -4.72 27.33
CA TYR A 101 -11.51 -4.24 27.28
C TYR A 101 -11.03 -3.70 28.63
N GLU A 102 -11.82 -2.85 29.29
CA GLU A 102 -11.38 -2.07 30.46
C GLU A 102 -11.58 -2.80 31.79
N ARG A 103 -12.62 -3.63 31.90
CA ARG A 103 -12.96 -4.30 33.17
C ARG A 103 -12.59 -5.78 33.19
N PHE A 104 -12.50 -6.41 32.03
CA PHE A 104 -12.23 -7.85 31.92
C PHE A 104 -10.93 -8.16 31.15
N ASP A 105 -10.08 -7.14 30.94
CA ASP A 105 -8.76 -7.24 30.30
C ASP A 105 -8.81 -7.99 28.96
N ALA A 106 -9.85 -7.74 28.16
CA ALA A 106 -9.95 -8.30 26.82
C ALA A 106 -8.83 -7.73 25.94
N ASP A 107 -8.01 -8.61 25.39
CA ASP A 107 -6.91 -8.24 24.51
C ASP A 107 -7.44 -8.02 23.08
N ILE A 108 -7.34 -6.78 22.61
CA ILE A 108 -7.76 -6.36 21.26
C ILE A 108 -7.04 -7.15 20.16
N ASN A 109 -5.84 -7.67 20.46
CA ASN A 109 -5.00 -8.45 19.57
C ASN A 109 -5.14 -9.96 19.76
N TYR A 110 -5.99 -10.42 20.68
CA TYR A 110 -6.19 -11.84 20.94
C TYR A 110 -6.74 -12.59 19.71
N GLY A 111 -6.33 -13.86 19.58
CA GLY A 111 -6.75 -14.76 18.52
C GLY A 111 -5.67 -14.96 17.45
N LYS A 112 -6.01 -15.75 16.43
CA LYS A 112 -5.14 -16.05 15.28
C LYS A 112 -5.95 -16.05 14.00
N GLY A 113 -5.32 -15.64 12.90
CA GLY A 113 -5.94 -15.62 11.56
C GLY A 113 -7.31 -14.92 11.56
N MET A 114 -8.33 -15.62 11.04
CA MET A 114 -9.69 -15.08 10.88
C MET A 114 -10.44 -14.82 12.19
N ASN A 115 -9.95 -15.31 13.33
CA ASN A 115 -10.61 -15.11 14.62
C ASN A 115 -10.21 -13.79 15.31
N ARG A 116 -9.15 -13.10 14.83
CA ARG A 116 -8.79 -11.77 15.33
C ARG A 116 -9.90 -10.77 14.98
N CYS A 117 -10.04 -9.72 15.79
CA CYS A 117 -11.09 -8.71 15.66
C CYS A 117 -11.22 -8.19 14.22
N PHE A 118 -10.14 -7.67 13.64
CA PHE A 118 -10.19 -7.05 12.32
C PHE A 118 -10.53 -8.02 11.18
N PRO A 119 -9.80 -9.15 10.97
CA PRO A 119 -10.17 -10.15 9.96
C PRO A 119 -11.61 -10.62 10.06
N PHE A 120 -12.11 -10.84 11.27
CA PHE A 120 -13.50 -11.25 11.49
C PHE A 120 -14.50 -10.18 11.06
N ILE A 121 -14.33 -8.93 11.50
CA ILE A 121 -15.24 -7.83 11.16
C ILE A 121 -15.25 -7.61 9.64
N TYR A 122 -14.07 -7.64 9.03
CA TYR A 122 -13.87 -7.45 7.60
C TYR A 122 -14.57 -8.54 6.78
N LYS A 123 -14.31 -9.82 7.07
CA LYS A 123 -14.88 -10.98 6.36
C LYS A 123 -16.41 -11.00 6.39
N ASN A 124 -17.02 -10.53 7.47
CA ASN A 124 -18.47 -10.53 7.62
C ASN A 124 -19.17 -9.34 6.93
N ASN A 125 -18.46 -8.52 6.14
CA ASN A 125 -18.99 -7.33 5.46
C ASN A 125 -19.70 -6.35 6.42
N THR A 126 -19.29 -6.34 7.69
CA THR A 126 -19.84 -5.43 8.72
C THR A 126 -18.92 -4.25 9.01
N PHE A 127 -17.81 -4.15 8.27
CA PHE A 127 -16.75 -3.21 8.56
C PHE A 127 -17.15 -1.76 8.24
N GLN A 128 -17.10 -0.89 9.25
CA GLN A 128 -17.47 0.52 9.19
C GLN A 128 -16.34 1.42 9.70
N PRO A 129 -16.23 2.68 9.24
CA PRO A 129 -15.17 3.60 9.67
C PRO A 129 -15.03 3.76 11.19
N LYS A 130 -16.15 3.76 11.93
CA LYS A 130 -16.14 3.85 13.40
C LYS A 130 -15.48 2.63 14.07
N GLN A 131 -15.57 1.44 13.47
CA GLN A 131 -14.90 0.24 13.99
C GLN A 131 -13.40 0.30 13.74
N LEU A 132 -12.96 0.83 12.57
CA LEU A 132 -11.55 1.11 12.34
C LEU A 132 -10.99 2.06 13.40
N ASN A 133 -11.67 3.19 13.61
CA ASN A 133 -11.25 4.18 14.59
C ASN A 133 -11.16 3.58 15.99
N TYR A 134 -12.14 2.76 16.38
CA TYR A 134 -12.10 2.04 17.65
C TYR A 134 -10.88 1.12 17.75
N LEU A 135 -10.63 0.29 16.73
CA LEU A 135 -9.46 -0.61 16.69
C LEU A 135 -8.14 0.17 16.80
N LEU A 136 -8.02 1.28 16.07
CA LEU A 136 -6.85 2.16 16.11
C LEU A 136 -6.63 2.77 17.50
N ILE A 137 -7.68 3.33 18.10
CA ILE A 137 -7.64 3.96 19.43
C ILE A 137 -7.25 2.95 20.51
N LYS A 138 -7.79 1.73 20.44
CA LYS A 138 -7.52 0.66 21.41
C LYS A 138 -6.20 -0.09 21.15
N GLY A 139 -5.43 0.32 20.15
CA GLY A 139 -4.08 -0.22 19.89
C GLY A 139 -4.07 -1.58 19.19
N TYR A 140 -5.01 -1.83 18.26
CA TYR A 140 -4.96 -3.02 17.41
C TYR A 140 -3.70 -3.02 16.53
N ASN A 141 -2.99 -4.15 16.53
CA ASN A 141 -1.80 -4.36 15.73
C ASN A 141 -2.15 -4.87 14.33
N PHE A 142 -2.00 -3.99 13.35
CA PHE A 142 -2.24 -4.25 11.93
C PHE A 142 -1.05 -4.86 11.18
N ASN A 143 0.08 -5.11 11.84
CA ASN A 143 1.29 -5.64 11.16
C ASN A 143 1.07 -7.04 10.57
N ASP A 144 0.09 -7.82 11.08
CA ASP A 144 -0.19 -9.18 10.60
C ASP A 144 -1.50 -9.26 9.80
N ILE A 145 -1.88 -8.22 9.06
CA ILE A 145 -3.00 -8.34 8.11
C ILE A 145 -2.63 -9.38 7.06
N SER A 146 -3.52 -10.35 6.84
CA SER A 146 -3.29 -11.36 5.82
C SER A 146 -3.36 -10.76 4.42
N GLU A 147 -2.52 -11.28 3.53
CA GLU A 147 -2.49 -10.90 2.13
C GLU A 147 -3.86 -10.99 1.44
N ASN A 148 -4.65 -12.02 1.76
CA ASN A 148 -6.00 -12.19 1.23
C ASN A 148 -6.95 -11.03 1.60
N ILE A 149 -6.78 -10.42 2.78
CA ILE A 149 -7.57 -9.24 3.17
C ILE A 149 -7.13 -8.03 2.35
N ILE A 150 -5.82 -7.82 2.15
CA ILE A 150 -5.29 -6.74 1.31
C ILE A 150 -5.80 -6.89 -0.12
N LYS A 151 -5.69 -8.09 -0.71
CA LYS A 151 -6.23 -8.40 -2.05
C LYS A 151 -7.73 -8.11 -2.14
N SER A 152 -8.49 -8.47 -1.10
CA SER A 152 -9.93 -8.16 -1.04
C SER A 152 -10.19 -6.66 -1.02
N MET A 153 -9.40 -5.87 -0.27
CA MET A 153 -9.52 -4.40 -0.28
C MET A 153 -9.22 -3.81 -1.66
N VAL A 154 -8.21 -4.33 -2.36
CA VAL A 154 -7.88 -3.93 -3.73
C VAL A 154 -9.04 -4.26 -4.68
N LEU A 155 -9.57 -5.49 -4.61
CA LEU A 155 -10.68 -5.95 -5.45
C LEU A 155 -11.94 -5.11 -5.27
N TYR A 156 -12.20 -4.64 -4.05
CA TYR A 156 -13.37 -3.81 -3.73
C TYR A 156 -13.06 -2.30 -3.67
N PHE A 157 -11.92 -1.85 -4.21
CA PHE A 157 -11.52 -0.44 -4.27
C PHE A 157 -11.56 0.29 -2.91
N GLN A 158 -11.23 -0.39 -1.82
CA GLN A 158 -11.24 0.15 -0.46
C GLN A 158 -9.92 0.87 -0.11
N ASN A 159 -9.47 1.75 -1.00
CA ASN A 159 -8.15 2.37 -0.95
C ASN A 159 -7.98 3.29 0.27
N ASP A 160 -9.02 4.07 0.62
CA ASP A 160 -9.02 4.93 1.82
C ASP A 160 -8.84 4.13 3.12
N LEU A 161 -9.41 2.92 3.18
CA LEU A 161 -9.26 2.04 4.33
C LEU A 161 -7.83 1.53 4.43
N LEU A 162 -7.29 1.08 3.30
CA LEU A 162 -5.93 0.57 3.23
C LEU A 162 -4.91 1.65 3.59
N GLU A 163 -5.09 2.89 3.09
CA GLU A 163 -4.25 4.04 3.43
C GLU A 163 -4.28 4.34 4.92
N LYS A 164 -5.45 4.34 5.57
CA LYS A 164 -5.56 4.58 7.02
C LYS A 164 -4.86 3.51 7.84
N ILE A 165 -5.03 2.24 7.45
CA ILE A 165 -4.36 1.10 8.10
C ILE A 165 -2.84 1.26 7.99
N TRP A 166 -2.33 1.48 6.79
CA TRP A 166 -0.89 1.61 6.56
C TRP A 166 -0.29 2.84 7.20
N SER A 167 -1.01 3.96 7.19
CA SER A 167 -0.63 5.16 7.94
C SER A 167 -0.49 4.86 9.43
N SER A 168 -1.37 4.03 10.00
CA SER A 168 -1.28 3.65 11.42
C SER A 168 -0.11 2.71 11.74
N ILE A 169 0.33 1.92 10.76
CA ILE A 169 1.51 1.05 10.90
C ILE A 169 2.79 1.91 10.87
N VAL A 170 2.91 2.81 9.89
CA VAL A 170 4.10 3.67 9.70
C VAL A 170 4.18 4.75 10.78
N TYR A 171 3.07 5.42 11.08
CA TYR A 171 3.02 6.54 12.02
C TYR A 171 2.46 6.11 13.39
N ASN A 172 2.87 4.94 13.88
CA ASN A 172 2.44 4.44 15.18
C ASN A 172 3.02 5.27 16.35
N ASN A 173 2.49 5.05 17.56
CA ASN A 173 2.94 5.76 18.77
C ASN A 173 4.42 5.59 19.06
N ALA A 174 5.01 4.42 18.79
CA ALA A 174 6.44 4.20 19.02
C ALA A 174 7.30 5.07 18.08
N PHE A 175 6.90 5.18 16.81
CA PHE A 175 7.54 6.08 15.84
C PHE A 175 7.41 7.54 16.26
N ILE A 176 6.19 7.98 16.62
CA ILE A 176 5.94 9.36 17.08
C ILE A 176 6.78 9.69 18.31
N LEU A 177 6.83 8.80 19.31
CA LEU A 177 7.63 8.99 20.52
C LEU A 177 9.13 9.05 20.21
N LYS A 178 9.63 8.23 19.27
CA LYS A 178 11.02 8.30 18.78
C LYS A 178 11.33 9.69 18.21
N LEU A 179 10.43 10.28 17.40
CA LEU A 179 10.60 11.62 16.84
C LEU A 179 10.59 12.71 17.93
N LEU A 180 9.65 12.62 18.87
CA LEU A 180 9.54 13.57 19.98
C LEU A 180 10.77 13.53 20.88
N GLN A 181 11.35 12.34 21.12
CA GLN A 181 12.57 12.18 21.88
C GLN A 181 13.76 12.87 21.19
N GLN A 182 13.95 12.67 19.87
CA GLN A 182 15.03 13.35 19.13
C GLN A 182 14.92 14.87 19.21
N ARG A 183 13.69 15.38 19.08
CA ARG A 183 13.42 16.82 19.23
C ARG A 183 13.78 17.32 20.63
N LYS A 184 13.45 16.56 21.67
CA LYS A 184 13.81 16.89 23.07
C LYS A 184 15.33 16.96 23.27
N GLU A 185 16.08 16.12 22.55
CA GLU A 185 17.55 16.10 22.54
C GLU A 185 18.18 17.13 21.60
N GLN A 186 17.37 18.00 20.96
CA GLN A 186 17.81 18.99 19.97
C GLN A 186 18.57 18.39 18.77
N LYS A 187 18.30 17.13 18.44
CA LYS A 187 18.84 16.48 17.25
C LYS A 187 17.89 16.68 16.08
N SER A 188 18.43 17.21 14.97
CA SER A 188 17.74 17.29 13.69
C SER A 188 18.19 16.17 12.77
N TYR A 189 17.25 15.55 12.05
CA TYR A 189 17.58 14.65 10.96
C TYR A 189 17.98 15.46 9.71
N SER A 190 19.07 15.07 9.06
CA SER A 190 19.31 15.42 7.66
C SER A 190 18.22 14.80 6.77
N SER A 191 18.05 15.33 5.56
CA SER A 191 17.09 14.77 4.59
C SER A 191 17.36 13.29 4.29
N PHE A 192 18.63 12.89 4.27
CA PHE A 192 19.02 11.49 4.08
C PHE A 192 18.58 10.62 5.26
N GLU A 193 18.91 11.02 6.49
CA GLU A 193 18.53 10.26 7.70
C GLU A 193 17.01 10.17 7.87
N TRP A 194 16.28 11.26 7.55
CA TRP A 194 14.83 11.26 7.56
C TRP A 194 14.23 10.26 6.56
N ASN A 195 14.74 10.26 5.33
CA ASN A 195 14.28 9.34 4.30
C ASN A 195 14.61 7.88 4.66
N GLN A 196 15.77 7.63 5.24
CA GLN A 196 16.16 6.31 5.71
C GLN A 196 15.26 5.84 6.85
N LEU A 197 14.97 6.72 7.81
CA LEU A 197 14.05 6.45 8.91
C LEU A 197 12.63 6.13 8.42
N LEU A 198 12.11 6.90 7.47
CA LEU A 198 10.80 6.63 6.86
C LEU A 198 10.79 5.33 6.06
N LYS A 199 11.88 5.02 5.36
CA LYS A 199 12.03 3.76 4.62
C LYS A 199 11.94 2.57 5.58
N GLU A 200 12.62 2.61 6.72
CA GLU A 200 12.57 1.57 7.76
C GLU A 200 11.15 1.35 8.31
N GLU A 201 10.39 2.43 8.53
CA GLU A 201 9.00 2.33 8.99
C GLU A 201 8.07 1.76 7.91
N LYS A 202 8.24 2.18 6.64
CA LYS A 202 7.48 1.66 5.50
C LYS A 202 7.74 0.17 5.23
N GLN A 203 8.97 -0.30 5.46
CA GLN A 203 9.35 -1.71 5.33
C GLN A 203 8.59 -2.66 6.29
N LYS A 204 7.88 -2.13 7.30
CA LYS A 204 6.97 -2.93 8.14
C LYS A 204 5.75 -3.42 7.37
N ILE A 205 5.43 -2.81 6.22
CA ILE A 205 4.36 -3.21 5.32
C ILE A 205 4.96 -4.11 4.25
N ASN A 206 4.47 -5.35 4.18
CA ASN A 206 4.86 -6.28 3.14
C ASN A 206 3.85 -6.24 1.98
N ILE A 207 4.30 -5.85 0.79
CA ILE A 207 3.50 -5.85 -0.43
C ILE A 207 4.09 -6.93 -1.36
N SER A 208 3.41 -8.06 -1.46
CA SER A 208 3.83 -9.18 -2.31
C SER A 208 3.62 -8.87 -3.80
N ASP A 209 4.32 -9.60 -4.66
CA ASP A 209 4.12 -9.49 -6.11
C ASP A 209 2.69 -9.88 -6.49
N GLU A 210 2.08 -10.88 -5.83
CA GLU A 210 0.69 -11.26 -6.06
C GLU A 210 -0.32 -10.12 -5.72
N ILE A 211 0.00 -9.23 -4.77
CA ILE A 211 -0.81 -8.03 -4.48
C ILE A 211 -0.70 -7.03 -5.65
N TYR A 212 0.50 -6.85 -6.22
CA TYR A 212 0.71 -6.01 -7.40
C TYR A 212 -0.03 -6.57 -8.62
N GLU A 213 0.11 -7.87 -8.92
CA GLU A 213 -0.62 -8.55 -9.99
C GLU A 213 -2.13 -8.36 -9.85
N THR A 214 -2.67 -8.53 -8.64
CA THR A 214 -4.10 -8.29 -8.35
C THR A 214 -4.49 -6.84 -8.70
N THR A 215 -3.64 -5.89 -8.35
CA THR A 215 -3.87 -4.46 -8.58
C THR A 215 -3.85 -4.10 -10.06
N PHE A 216 -2.91 -4.67 -10.83
CA PHE A 216 -2.81 -4.48 -12.27
C PHE A 216 -3.97 -5.10 -13.03
N ASN A 217 -4.36 -6.33 -12.65
CA ASN A 217 -5.48 -7.04 -13.27
C ASN A 217 -6.81 -6.29 -13.09
N ILE A 218 -7.04 -5.73 -11.91
CA ILE A 218 -8.28 -4.99 -11.57
C ILE A 218 -8.18 -3.51 -11.97
N GLN A 219 -7.02 -3.06 -12.44
CA GLN A 219 -6.76 -1.67 -12.81
C GLN A 219 -7.08 -0.67 -11.68
N ASN A 220 -6.80 -1.07 -10.43
CA ASN A 220 -7.01 -0.21 -9.26
C ASN A 220 -5.80 0.73 -9.09
N TRP A 221 -5.77 1.80 -9.87
CA TRP A 221 -4.64 2.74 -9.94
C TRP A 221 -4.39 3.51 -8.65
N ASP A 222 -5.45 3.80 -7.89
CA ASP A 222 -5.33 4.41 -6.56
C ASP A 222 -4.61 3.48 -5.57
N ALA A 223 -4.91 2.17 -5.60
CA ALA A 223 -4.15 1.19 -4.83
C ALA A 223 -2.70 1.11 -5.31
N LEU A 224 -2.46 1.07 -6.62
CA LEU A 224 -1.10 1.05 -7.17
C LEU A 224 -0.28 2.25 -6.65
N LYS A 225 -0.85 3.46 -6.75
CA LYS A 225 -0.21 4.67 -6.22
C LYS A 225 0.14 4.51 -4.74
N LEU A 226 -0.83 4.07 -3.93
CA LEU A 226 -0.62 3.81 -2.51
C LEU A 226 0.53 2.81 -2.29
N PHE A 227 0.62 1.76 -3.12
CA PHE A 227 1.63 0.72 -2.96
C PHE A 227 3.01 1.26 -3.23
N LEU A 228 3.16 2.01 -4.31
CA LEU A 228 4.42 2.69 -4.65
C LEU A 228 4.84 3.70 -3.57
N ASP A 229 3.87 4.40 -2.96
CA ASP A 229 4.15 5.36 -1.89
C ASP A 229 4.63 4.69 -0.59
N TYR A 230 4.21 3.45 -0.31
CA TYR A 230 4.58 2.69 0.90
C TYR A 230 5.64 1.60 0.66
N GLU A 231 6.09 1.44 -0.57
CA GLU A 231 7.03 0.39 -0.92
C GLU A 231 8.42 0.64 -0.32
N GLY A 232 8.86 -0.33 0.49
CA GLY A 232 10.10 -0.28 1.26
C GLY A 232 11.22 -1.16 0.70
N ARG A 233 10.95 -2.02 -0.29
CA ARG A 233 11.92 -2.92 -0.90
C ARG A 233 13.04 -2.13 -1.59
N GLU A 234 14.27 -2.65 -1.47
CA GLU A 234 15.43 -2.06 -2.16
C GLU A 234 15.44 -2.40 -3.64
N GLN A 235 15.00 -3.61 -3.98
CA GLN A 235 14.97 -4.12 -5.34
C GLN A 235 13.69 -3.67 -6.04
N LYS A 236 13.74 -2.51 -6.68
CA LYS A 236 12.62 -1.97 -7.47
C LYS A 236 12.44 -2.64 -8.84
N ILE A 237 13.40 -3.47 -9.26
CA ILE A 237 13.48 -4.07 -10.59
C ILE A 237 12.23 -4.91 -10.87
N THR A 238 11.84 -5.78 -9.94
CA THR A 238 10.69 -6.68 -10.12
C THR A 238 9.37 -5.92 -10.34
N ILE A 239 9.21 -4.75 -9.71
CA ILE A 239 8.01 -3.91 -9.88
C ILE A 239 7.99 -3.26 -11.27
N PHE A 240 9.13 -2.83 -11.78
CA PHE A 240 9.20 -2.30 -13.14
C PHE A 240 8.96 -3.37 -14.19
N ASP A 241 9.49 -4.58 -14.00
CA ASP A 241 9.23 -5.72 -14.88
C ASP A 241 7.72 -6.01 -14.93
N MET A 242 7.02 -5.99 -13.79
CA MET A 242 5.56 -6.14 -13.78
C MET A 242 4.83 -4.94 -14.41
N ILE A 243 5.28 -3.70 -14.21
CA ILE A 243 4.68 -2.51 -14.86
C ILE A 243 4.75 -2.63 -16.38
N GLU A 244 5.87 -3.12 -16.91
CA GLU A 244 6.09 -3.39 -18.33
C GLU A 244 5.23 -4.57 -18.81
N GLU A 245 5.29 -5.73 -18.13
CA GLU A 245 4.53 -6.94 -18.47
C GLU A 245 3.02 -6.69 -18.54
N TYR A 246 2.48 -5.87 -17.63
CA TYR A 246 1.06 -5.55 -17.57
C TYR A 246 0.66 -4.30 -18.37
N GLU A 247 1.58 -3.70 -19.14
CA GLU A 247 1.35 -2.48 -19.94
C GLU A 247 0.69 -1.36 -19.11
N VAL A 248 1.14 -1.20 -17.86
CA VAL A 248 0.47 -0.34 -16.88
C VAL A 248 0.53 1.12 -17.31
N ILE A 249 1.65 1.56 -17.90
CA ILE A 249 1.82 2.95 -18.33
C ILE A 249 0.87 3.26 -19.48
N GLU A 250 0.75 2.37 -20.44
CA GLU A 250 -0.15 2.47 -21.59
C GLU A 250 -1.61 2.61 -21.12
N LYS A 251 -2.03 1.77 -20.17
CA LYS A 251 -3.38 1.80 -19.57
C LYS A 251 -3.63 3.07 -18.78
N VAL A 252 -2.64 3.53 -18.01
CA VAL A 252 -2.71 4.79 -17.26
C VAL A 252 -2.83 5.99 -18.20
N ILE A 253 -2.08 6.00 -19.32
CA ILE A 253 -2.21 7.02 -20.37
C ILE A 253 -3.60 6.98 -21.00
N ASP A 254 -4.12 5.79 -21.28
CA ASP A 254 -5.45 5.63 -21.89
C ASP A 254 -6.58 6.15 -21.02
N ASN A 255 -6.44 6.00 -19.70
CA ASN A 255 -7.36 6.49 -18.68
C ASN A 255 -7.09 7.95 -18.25
N GLU A 256 -6.10 8.60 -18.84
CA GLU A 256 -5.67 9.96 -18.49
C GLU A 256 -5.32 10.17 -17.00
N ASP A 257 -4.86 9.12 -16.30
CA ASP A 257 -4.55 9.17 -14.87
C ASP A 257 -3.15 9.73 -14.59
N VAL A 258 -3.08 11.07 -14.59
CA VAL A 258 -1.86 11.84 -14.30
C VAL A 258 -1.27 11.52 -12.92
N LYS A 259 -2.12 11.20 -11.92
CA LYS A 259 -1.65 10.98 -10.53
C LYS A 259 -0.88 9.68 -10.43
N THR A 260 -1.40 8.61 -11.02
CA THR A 260 -0.73 7.31 -11.03
C THR A 260 0.53 7.33 -11.87
N LEU A 261 0.52 7.98 -13.03
CA LEU A 261 1.73 8.13 -13.85
C LEU A 261 2.83 8.87 -13.09
N ARG A 262 2.45 9.91 -12.34
CA ARG A 262 3.40 10.66 -11.50
C ARG A 262 3.94 9.79 -10.37
N ALA A 263 3.11 8.95 -9.75
CA ALA A 263 3.56 8.02 -8.73
C ALA A 263 4.58 7.02 -9.29
N ILE A 264 4.30 6.40 -10.45
CA ILE A 264 5.22 5.49 -11.15
C ILE A 264 6.54 6.21 -11.48
N SER A 265 6.46 7.42 -12.05
CA SER A 265 7.62 8.25 -12.39
C SER A 265 8.52 8.57 -11.19
N ASN A 266 7.92 8.78 -10.01
CA ASN A 266 8.63 9.08 -8.76
C ASN A 266 9.13 7.84 -8.02
N PHE A 267 8.53 6.67 -8.25
CA PHE A 267 8.72 5.48 -7.42
C PHE A 267 10.14 4.93 -7.49
N GLY A 268 10.74 4.87 -8.67
CA GLY A 268 12.11 4.41 -8.86
C GLY A 268 12.72 5.15 -10.03
N TYR A 269 14.04 5.28 -10.01
CA TYR A 269 14.89 5.90 -11.03
C TYR A 269 14.15 6.02 -12.35
N SER A 270 13.56 7.21 -12.52
CA SER A 270 12.79 7.69 -13.66
C SER A 270 12.66 6.67 -14.79
N LEU A 271 11.43 6.19 -15.06
CA LEU A 271 11.04 5.34 -16.18
C LEU A 271 12.21 5.08 -17.16
N ASN A 272 12.88 3.93 -17.02
CA ASN A 272 14.13 3.68 -17.72
C ASN A 272 13.86 3.58 -19.23
N TYR A 273 14.58 4.36 -20.05
CA TYR A 273 14.45 4.34 -21.51
C TYR A 273 14.73 2.97 -22.15
N LYS A 274 15.38 2.05 -21.40
CA LYS A 274 15.60 0.67 -21.84
C LYS A 274 14.36 -0.22 -21.69
N CYS A 275 13.46 0.10 -20.76
CA CYS A 275 12.28 -0.71 -20.45
C CYS A 275 11.05 -0.26 -21.24
N PHE A 276 11.01 1.00 -21.70
CA PHE A 276 9.81 1.55 -22.31
C PHE A 276 10.12 2.22 -23.64
N ASN A 277 9.28 1.98 -24.65
CA ASN A 277 9.30 2.75 -25.88
C ASN A 277 8.65 4.13 -25.64
N PHE A 278 9.44 5.06 -25.09
CA PHE A 278 8.99 6.40 -24.78
C PHE A 278 8.44 7.17 -25.97
N GLU A 279 8.95 6.93 -27.18
CA GLU A 279 8.45 7.57 -28.38
C GLU A 279 6.97 7.22 -28.58
N ASP A 280 6.64 5.93 -28.53
CA ASP A 280 5.27 5.44 -28.64
C ASP A 280 4.38 5.98 -27.51
N LEU A 281 4.87 5.96 -26.26
CA LEU A 281 4.12 6.49 -25.11
C LEU A 281 3.86 8.00 -25.23
N ILE A 282 4.83 8.77 -25.73
CA ILE A 282 4.69 10.21 -25.94
C ILE A 282 3.70 10.48 -27.09
N ILE A 283 3.81 9.77 -28.22
CA ILE A 283 2.87 9.89 -29.34
C ILE A 283 1.45 9.56 -28.86
N LYS A 284 1.30 8.45 -28.12
CA LYS A 284 0.02 8.02 -27.56
C LYS A 284 -0.56 9.08 -26.63
N SER A 285 0.23 9.65 -25.72
CA SER A 285 -0.24 10.69 -24.80
C SER A 285 -0.54 12.03 -25.46
N ILE A 286 0.19 12.40 -26.54
CA ILE A 286 -0.16 13.56 -27.37
C ILE A 286 -1.54 13.37 -28.02
N SER A 287 -1.85 12.15 -28.49
CA SER A 287 -3.16 11.85 -29.09
C SER A 287 -4.33 12.07 -28.12
N LYS A 288 -4.11 11.87 -26.81
CA LYS A 288 -5.09 12.12 -25.74
C LYS A 288 -5.26 13.59 -25.38
N LYS A 289 -4.43 14.49 -25.94
CA LYS A 289 -4.41 15.95 -25.66
C LYS A 289 -4.14 16.31 -24.19
N ASN A 290 -3.72 15.34 -23.37
CA ASN A 290 -3.37 15.57 -21.98
C ASN A 290 -1.90 16.00 -21.86
N ARG A 291 -1.69 17.32 -21.65
CA ARG A 291 -0.35 17.90 -21.64
C ARG A 291 0.52 17.48 -20.47
N ASP A 292 -0.09 17.09 -19.37
CA ASP A 292 0.66 16.75 -18.17
C ASP A 292 1.32 15.38 -18.30
N ILE A 293 0.67 14.44 -18.98
CA ILE A 293 1.17 13.09 -19.20
C ILE A 293 2.46 13.10 -20.00
N TRP A 294 2.48 13.66 -21.21
CA TRP A 294 3.70 13.64 -22.02
C TRP A 294 4.82 14.49 -21.39
N LYS A 295 4.50 15.54 -20.65
CA LYS A 295 5.49 16.28 -19.85
C LYS A 295 6.13 15.39 -18.78
N ILE A 296 5.34 14.57 -18.08
CA ILE A 296 5.87 13.62 -17.10
C ILE A 296 6.76 12.58 -17.80
N LEU A 297 6.35 12.06 -18.96
CA LEU A 297 7.14 11.09 -19.74
C LEU A 297 8.47 11.68 -20.20
N ILE A 298 8.47 12.88 -20.81
CA ILE A 298 9.70 13.57 -21.24
C ILE A 298 10.61 13.89 -20.04
N LYS A 299 10.04 14.39 -18.94
CA LYS A 299 10.83 14.68 -17.74
C LYS A 299 11.48 13.41 -17.20
N SER A 300 10.73 12.31 -17.16
CA SER A 300 11.23 11.01 -16.68
C SER A 300 12.32 10.49 -17.61
N SER A 301 12.14 10.54 -18.92
CA SER A 301 13.17 10.07 -19.86
C SER A 301 14.48 10.85 -19.69
N ILE A 302 14.42 12.18 -19.59
CA ILE A 302 15.60 13.04 -19.38
C ILE A 302 16.32 12.71 -18.06
N LEU A 303 15.57 12.57 -16.96
CA LEU A 303 16.15 12.23 -15.66
C LEU A 303 16.89 10.88 -15.71
N SER A 304 16.36 9.92 -16.47
CA SER A 304 16.96 8.58 -16.58
C SER A 304 18.35 8.63 -17.24
N PHE A 305 18.52 9.52 -18.23
CA PHE A 305 19.80 9.76 -18.88
C PHE A 305 20.82 10.42 -17.94
N GLN A 306 20.40 11.46 -17.22
CA GLN A 306 21.28 12.19 -16.29
C GLN A 306 21.83 11.30 -15.18
N GLU A 307 21.00 10.39 -14.66
CA GLU A 307 21.45 9.47 -13.62
C GLU A 307 22.43 8.42 -14.15
N LYS A 308 22.19 7.91 -15.37
CA LYS A 308 23.13 7.01 -16.03
C LYS A 308 24.49 7.68 -16.23
N GLU A 309 24.49 8.93 -16.69
CA GLU A 309 25.70 9.75 -16.83
C GLU A 309 26.43 9.90 -15.50
N LYS A 310 25.70 10.23 -14.42
CA LYS A 310 26.26 10.35 -13.07
C LYS A 310 26.94 9.05 -12.61
N LYS A 311 26.30 7.89 -12.81
CA LYS A 311 26.88 6.58 -12.45
C LYS A 311 28.15 6.27 -13.25
N ILE A 312 28.18 6.63 -14.53
CA ILE A 312 29.38 6.48 -15.37
C ILE A 312 30.52 7.34 -14.79
N LEU A 313 30.26 8.60 -14.47
CA LEU A 313 31.24 9.51 -13.89
C LEU A 313 31.78 9.00 -12.52
N GLU A 314 30.90 8.55 -11.63
CA GLU A 314 31.29 7.98 -10.33
C GLU A 314 32.14 6.70 -10.49
N SER A 315 31.86 5.87 -11.50
CA SER A 315 32.65 4.68 -11.80
C SER A 315 34.05 5.03 -12.34
N HIS A 316 34.19 6.13 -13.08
CA HIS A 316 35.49 6.61 -13.55
C HIS A 316 36.33 7.16 -12.39
N ASP A 317 35.74 7.98 -11.51
CA ASP A 317 36.45 8.56 -10.36
C ASP A 317 36.96 7.52 -9.36
N THR A 318 36.18 6.47 -9.11
CA THR A 318 36.59 5.37 -8.24
C THR A 318 37.76 4.58 -8.83
N ASN A 319 37.77 4.34 -10.14
CA ASN A 319 38.89 3.70 -10.84
C ASN A 319 40.15 4.57 -10.85
N PHE A 320 40.03 5.90 -11.03
CA PHE A 320 41.17 6.81 -10.92
C PHE A 320 41.78 6.83 -9.52
N LYS A 321 40.96 6.83 -8.47
CA LYS A 321 41.44 6.75 -7.07
C LYS A 321 42.16 5.42 -6.79
N LYS A 322 41.62 4.29 -7.26
CA LYS A 322 42.24 2.96 -7.08
C LYS A 322 43.61 2.85 -7.77
N ASN A 323 43.71 3.30 -9.03
CA ASN A 323 44.98 3.30 -9.77
C ASN A 323 46.05 4.22 -9.15
N THR A 324 45.63 5.30 -8.48
CA THR A 324 46.55 6.20 -7.78
C THR A 324 47.11 5.58 -6.49
N ILE A 325 46.33 4.72 -5.83
CA ILE A 325 46.76 3.98 -4.63
C ILE A 325 47.70 2.83 -5.01
N GLU A 326 47.41 2.08 -6.07
CA GLU A 326 48.27 0.96 -6.50
C GLU A 326 49.65 1.42 -7.00
N LYS A 327 49.74 2.59 -7.66
CA LYS A 327 51.04 3.17 -8.05
C LYS A 327 51.92 3.61 -6.86
N LYS A 328 51.32 3.89 -5.69
CA LYS A 328 52.09 4.24 -4.48
C LYS A 328 52.66 3.02 -3.76
N HIS A 329 52.16 1.80 -4.01
CA HIS A 329 52.64 0.58 -3.35
C HIS A 329 53.75 -0.17 -4.13
N HIS A 330 54.06 0.21 -5.37
CA HIS A 330 55.12 -0.41 -6.16
C HIS A 330 56.40 0.43 -6.32
N THR A 331 56.57 1.53 -5.57
CA THR A 331 57.81 2.31 -5.54
C THR A 331 58.53 2.18 -4.20
N SER A 332 58.99 0.97 -3.89
CA SER A 332 60.05 0.72 -2.90
C SER A 332 61.27 0.13 -3.60
N LEU A 333 62.11 0.99 -4.18
CA LEU A 333 63.50 0.70 -4.56
C LEU A 333 64.30 2.02 -4.49
N PRO A 334 65.63 1.96 -4.30
CA PRO A 334 66.30 2.69 -3.24
C PRO A 334 66.89 4.02 -3.74
N ASN A 335 67.10 4.89 -2.75
CA ASN A 335 67.85 6.15 -2.82
C ASN A 335 68.85 6.24 -3.98
N SER A 336 68.55 7.10 -4.94
CA SER A 336 69.60 7.89 -5.60
C SER A 336 69.06 9.25 -6.00
N ASN A 337 69.77 10.28 -5.52
CA ASN A 337 69.61 11.67 -5.91
C ASN A 337 69.76 11.82 -7.43
N LEU A 338 68.85 12.52 -8.11
CA LEU A 338 69.18 13.33 -9.28
C LEU A 338 68.01 14.25 -9.72
N THR A 339 68.33 15.54 -9.68
CA THR A 339 67.87 16.70 -10.46
C THR A 339 66.59 16.64 -11.31
N LYS A 340 65.70 17.60 -11.01
CA LYS A 340 64.56 18.07 -11.81
C LYS A 340 64.94 18.38 -13.27
N LYS A 341 64.28 17.71 -14.21
CA LYS A 341 64.09 18.18 -15.60
C LYS A 341 62.61 18.06 -15.95
N SER A 342 62.01 19.19 -16.30
CA SER A 342 60.62 19.31 -16.77
C SER A 342 60.47 18.64 -18.14
N ILE A 343 59.56 17.67 -18.24
CA ILE A 343 59.12 17.09 -19.52
C ILE A 343 57.72 17.62 -19.82
N ILE A 344 57.63 18.41 -20.90
CA ILE A 344 56.39 18.79 -21.56
C ILE A 344 55.94 17.59 -22.39
N VAL A 345 54.76 17.06 -22.11
CA VAL A 345 54.14 15.99 -22.89
C VAL A 345 53.11 16.62 -23.82
N ASN A 346 53.43 16.64 -25.12
CA ASN A 346 52.49 16.93 -26.20
C ASN A 346 51.67 15.66 -26.48
N ASN A 347 50.36 15.68 -26.20
CA ASN A 347 49.45 14.64 -26.64
C ASN A 347 48.88 15.00 -28.01
N LYS A 348 49.27 14.23 -29.04
CA LYS A 348 48.59 14.15 -30.34
C LYS A 348 47.31 13.35 -30.17
N SER A 349 46.18 13.93 -30.56
CA SER A 349 44.91 13.22 -30.72
C SER A 349 44.98 12.32 -31.97
N LEU A 350 44.77 11.01 -31.78
CA LEU A 350 44.45 10.08 -32.86
C LEU A 350 42.96 10.17 -33.13
N GLY A 351 42.61 10.56 -34.36
CA GLY A 351 41.23 10.61 -34.84
C GLY A 351 40.70 9.19 -35.06
N TYR A 352 39.54 8.92 -34.49
CA TYR A 352 38.66 7.85 -34.90
C TYR A 352 37.48 8.48 -35.63
N ASN A 353 37.32 8.10 -36.90
CA ASN A 353 36.10 8.32 -37.67
C ASN A 353 35.15 7.17 -37.31
N ASP A 354 34.04 7.49 -36.66
CA ASP A 354 32.88 6.61 -36.62
C ASP A 354 31.64 7.35 -37.11
N SER A 355 30.81 6.55 -37.78
CA SER A 355 29.61 6.82 -38.56
C SER A 355 28.60 7.78 -37.95
N GLU A 356 27.95 8.53 -38.83
CA GLU A 356 26.75 9.34 -38.58
C GLU A 356 25.59 8.49 -38.04
N GLU A 357 25.43 8.44 -36.71
CA GLU A 357 24.14 8.21 -36.07
C GLU A 357 23.52 9.58 -35.73
N ASN A 358 22.27 9.79 -36.15
CA ASN A 358 21.51 11.00 -35.86
C ASN A 358 21.17 11.07 -34.36
N ASP A 359 22.09 11.61 -33.58
CA ASP A 359 21.94 11.76 -32.15
C ASP A 359 21.09 13.01 -31.82
N ILE A 360 19.85 12.78 -31.39
CA ILE A 360 18.86 13.79 -31.00
C ILE A 360 19.32 14.56 -29.73
N THR A 361 20.38 14.12 -29.05
CA THR A 361 20.87 14.68 -27.78
C THR A 361 21.56 16.04 -27.90
N ASN A 362 21.98 16.49 -29.08
CA ASN A 362 22.78 17.70 -29.24
C ASN A 362 22.04 19.05 -29.08
N ASN A 363 20.73 19.05 -28.82
CA ASN A 363 19.92 20.30 -28.74
C ASN A 363 19.44 20.70 -27.34
N ILE A 364 19.89 20.03 -26.27
CA ILE A 364 19.48 20.39 -24.89
C ILE A 364 20.52 21.32 -24.26
N VAL A 365 20.25 22.62 -24.29
CA VAL A 365 21.09 23.63 -23.60
C VAL A 365 20.64 23.77 -22.15
N LEU A 366 21.51 23.40 -21.21
CA LEU A 366 21.34 23.64 -19.78
C LEU A 366 21.52 25.13 -19.46
N LYS A 367 20.54 25.74 -18.77
CA LYS A 367 20.76 26.96 -18.01
C LYS A 367 20.49 26.68 -16.54
N ASN A 368 21.52 26.87 -15.72
CA ASN A 368 21.38 26.90 -14.27
C ASN A 368 20.98 28.32 -13.87
N GLU A 369 19.84 28.46 -13.19
CA GLU A 369 19.60 29.33 -12.03
C GLU A 369 18.10 29.33 -11.70
N ASP A 370 17.78 28.83 -10.50
CA ASP A 370 16.62 29.10 -9.65
C ASP A 370 15.26 29.32 -10.34
N GLY A 371 14.62 28.19 -10.70
CA GLY A 371 13.23 28.16 -11.15
C GLY A 371 13.10 27.38 -12.44
N ILE A 372 12.72 26.10 -12.33
CA ILE A 372 12.60 25.20 -13.48
C ILE A 372 11.46 25.69 -14.39
N ASN A 373 11.81 26.48 -15.40
CA ASN A 373 10.96 26.81 -16.53
C ASN A 373 11.71 26.36 -17.78
N TYR A 374 11.42 25.15 -18.27
CA TYR A 374 12.03 24.64 -19.50
C TYR A 374 11.42 25.35 -20.70
N ASN A 375 12.19 26.20 -21.37
CA ASN A 375 11.86 26.67 -22.70
C ASN A 375 12.34 25.63 -23.71
N VAL A 376 11.49 24.65 -24.02
CA VAL A 376 11.71 23.74 -25.15
C VAL A 376 11.58 24.59 -26.41
N LYS A 377 12.70 25.16 -26.88
CA LYS A 377 12.75 25.81 -28.19
C LYS A 377 12.52 24.75 -29.24
N SER A 378 11.28 24.68 -29.72
CA SER A 378 10.84 23.98 -30.94
C SER A 378 11.48 22.60 -31.17
N LEU A 379 10.90 21.57 -30.58
CA LEU A 379 10.95 20.24 -31.19
C LEU A 379 10.15 20.33 -32.51
N SER A 380 10.83 20.56 -33.63
CA SER A 380 10.22 20.37 -34.95
C SER A 380 10.13 18.87 -35.20
N PHE A 381 8.99 18.27 -34.85
CA PHE A 381 8.68 16.92 -35.29
C PHE A 381 8.44 16.95 -36.81
N ASN A 382 9.38 16.40 -37.57
CA ASN A 382 9.16 16.12 -38.99
C ASN A 382 8.20 14.93 -39.10
N TYR A 383 6.90 15.19 -39.02
CA TYR A 383 5.88 14.20 -39.36
C TYR A 383 5.88 13.96 -40.87
N ASN A 384 6.56 12.90 -41.31
CA ASN A 384 6.33 12.33 -42.65
C ASN A 384 5.05 11.47 -42.59
N LEU A 385 3.88 12.12 -42.63
CA LEU A 385 2.60 11.44 -42.81
C LEU A 385 2.49 10.97 -44.27
N ARG A 386 2.83 9.71 -44.56
CA ARG A 386 2.46 9.07 -45.83
C ARG A 386 0.96 8.76 -45.79
N TYR A 387 0.16 9.65 -46.38
CA TYR A 387 -1.23 9.39 -46.71
C TYR A 387 -1.35 8.21 -47.69
N TYR A 388 -1.94 7.11 -47.24
CA TYR A 388 -2.48 6.09 -48.14
C TYR A 388 -3.83 6.60 -48.69
N ASN A 389 -3.81 7.14 -49.90
CA ASN A 389 -5.01 7.34 -50.70
C ASN A 389 -5.57 5.98 -51.10
N ARG A 390 -6.67 5.56 -50.48
CA ARG A 390 -7.50 4.48 -51.02
C ARG A 390 -8.76 5.10 -51.62
N ILE A 391 -8.72 5.24 -52.95
CA ILE A 391 -9.87 5.50 -53.80
C ILE A 391 -10.78 4.27 -53.75
N SER A 392 -12.05 4.44 -53.35
CA SER A 392 -13.11 3.49 -53.70
C SER A 392 -14.38 4.27 -54.05
N TYR A 393 -14.67 4.23 -55.35
CA TYR A 393 -15.95 4.35 -56.05
C TYR A 393 -17.20 4.77 -55.26
N ILE A 394 -17.78 5.86 -55.75
CA ILE A 394 -19.18 6.24 -55.61
C ILE A 394 -20.03 5.26 -56.42
N GLY A 395 -21.03 4.66 -55.76
CA GLY A 395 -22.14 3.97 -56.39
C GLY A 395 -23.39 4.27 -55.57
N ASP A 396 -24.30 5.03 -56.16
CA ASP A 396 -25.58 5.44 -55.60
C ASP A 396 -26.41 4.26 -55.08
N ASN A 397 -27.08 4.45 -53.94
CA ASN A 397 -28.51 4.17 -53.82
C ASN A 397 -29.11 4.69 -52.51
N ILE A 398 -30.18 5.45 -52.70
CA ILE A 398 -31.15 5.94 -51.73
C ILE A 398 -31.95 4.74 -51.19
N ILE A 399 -32.01 4.53 -49.87
CA ILE A 399 -33.20 4.07 -49.14
C ILE A 399 -33.24 4.75 -47.77
N THR A 400 -34.28 5.55 -47.57
CA THR A 400 -34.77 6.05 -46.27
C THR A 400 -35.33 4.91 -45.43
N ASN A 401 -35.12 4.89 -44.12
CA ASN A 401 -36.19 4.50 -43.20
C ASN A 401 -35.99 5.01 -41.78
N ASP A 402 -37.12 5.44 -41.24
CA ASP A 402 -37.36 6.02 -39.94
C ASP A 402 -37.23 5.01 -38.78
N ASN A 403 -37.17 5.59 -37.58
CA ASN A 403 -37.60 5.05 -36.29
C ASN A 403 -36.79 3.89 -35.68
N ILE A 404 -36.27 4.14 -34.47
CA ILE A 404 -36.72 3.42 -33.26
C ILE A 404 -36.41 4.27 -32.02
N ASN A 405 -37.44 4.31 -31.19
CA ASN A 405 -37.58 4.97 -29.92
C ASN A 405 -37.07 4.09 -28.76
N LYS A 406 -36.82 4.77 -27.62
CA LYS A 406 -37.07 4.33 -26.23
C LYS A 406 -36.01 3.51 -25.46
N GLU A 407 -35.55 4.20 -24.41
CA GLU A 407 -35.70 3.84 -22.98
C GLU A 407 -35.44 2.40 -22.57
N PHE A 408 -34.47 2.21 -21.65
CA PHE A 408 -34.64 1.29 -20.54
C PHE A 408 -34.07 1.87 -19.24
N ILE A 409 -34.97 1.89 -18.26
CA ILE A 409 -34.89 1.81 -16.79
C ILE A 409 -33.50 1.59 -16.18
#